data_AF-A0A9X0A7D4-F1
#
_entry.id   AF-A0A9X0A7D4-F1
#
_cell.length_a   1.000
_cell.length_b   1.000
_cell.length_c   1.000
_cell.angle_alpha   90.00
_cell.angle_beta   90.00
_cell.angle_gamma   90.00
#
_symmetry.space_group_name_H-M   'P 1'
#
loop_
_entity.id
_entity.type
_entity.pdbx_description
1 polymer ?
#
loop_
_entity_poly.entity_id
_entity_poly.type
_entity_poly.pdbx_seq_one_letter_code
_entity_poly.pdbx_strand_id
1 'polypeptide(L)'
;MARSDYPLIWNSKFVYEVEFSSVIRGHHVYKATWSPTVGESLACRKDDRKEAKEHNEYAVGTYLEADNKLVGHVPMELSFLLFTFLKGENKVQVKVTGSRRLENGLVVPGSFLARTTSQEIATKFEEEIIRFKELCTHMDIIVEKLRRRPLFL
;
A
#
# COMPACT_ATOMS: atom_id res chain seq x y z
N MET A 1 8.36 10.00 28.38
CA MET A 1 7.00 10.39 27.96
C MET A 1 7.06 10.88 26.52
N ALA A 2 6.55 10.10 25.58
CA ALA A 2 6.24 10.57 24.23
C ALA A 2 5.21 9.61 23.62
N ARG A 3 3.93 9.86 23.91
CA ARG A 3 2.83 9.39 23.06
C ARG A 3 2.63 10.48 22.02
N SER A 4 2.88 10.15 20.77
CA SER A 4 2.53 10.99 19.62
C SER A 4 1.93 10.11 18.53
N ASP A 5 0.95 9.31 18.92
CA ASP A 5 -0.04 8.79 17.99
C ASP A 5 -1.24 9.71 18.11
N TYR A 6 -1.42 10.64 17.16
CA TYR A 6 -2.71 11.31 17.02
C TYR A 6 -3.72 10.22 16.60
N PRO A 7 -4.70 9.86 17.45
CA PRO A 7 -5.71 8.92 17.02
C PRO A 7 -6.69 9.71 16.15
N LEU A 8 -6.68 9.45 14.85
CA LEU A 8 -7.88 9.65 14.05
C LEU A 8 -8.99 8.84 14.73
N ILE A 9 -9.98 9.53 15.29
CA ILE A 9 -11.07 8.92 16.02
C ILE A 9 -11.99 8.25 15.01
N TRP A 10 -11.70 6.98 14.73
CA TRP A 10 -12.60 6.14 13.96
C TRP A 10 -13.84 5.87 14.82
N ASN A 11 -14.97 6.46 14.45
CA ASN A 11 -16.26 6.26 15.13
C ASN A 11 -16.88 4.86 14.89
N SER A 12 -16.14 3.91 14.32
CA SER A 12 -16.59 2.56 14.03
C SER A 12 -15.99 1.56 15.02
N LYS A 13 -16.83 0.62 15.50
CA LYS A 13 -16.40 -0.50 16.36
C LYS A 13 -15.47 -1.50 15.64
N PHE A 14 -15.39 -1.45 14.31
CA PHE A 14 -14.68 -2.44 13.51
C PHE A 14 -13.85 -1.79 12.41
N VAL A 15 -12.71 -2.43 12.12
CA VAL A 15 -11.90 -2.20 10.93
C VAL A 15 -11.94 -3.45 10.07
N TYR A 16 -12.08 -3.22 8.78
CA TYR A 16 -12.01 -4.24 7.75
C TYR A 16 -10.63 -4.15 7.09
N GLU A 17 -9.98 -5.30 6.98
CA GLU A 17 -8.63 -5.44 6.47
C GLU A 17 -8.63 -6.36 5.25
N VAL A 18 -8.04 -5.90 4.15
CA VAL A 18 -7.73 -6.73 2.98
C VAL A 18 -6.22 -6.77 2.84
N GLU A 19 -5.65 -7.98 2.85
CA GLU A 19 -4.22 -8.20 2.73
C GLU A 19 -3.91 -8.83 1.37
N PHE A 20 -2.87 -8.35 0.69
CA PHE A 20 -2.41 -8.95 -0.56
C PHE A 20 -0.91 -8.72 -0.75
N SER A 21 -0.21 -9.72 -1.30
CA SER A 21 1.20 -9.59 -1.68
C SER A 21 1.34 -8.97 -3.07
N SER A 22 2.35 -8.13 -3.23
CA SER A 22 2.81 -7.61 -4.52
C SER A 22 4.25 -7.08 -4.34
N VAL A 23 4.66 -6.09 -5.15
CA VAL A 23 5.99 -5.51 -5.12
C VAL A 23 5.95 -3.98 -5.01
N ILE A 24 7.00 -3.40 -4.45
CA ILE A 24 7.32 -1.98 -4.51
C ILE A 24 8.23 -1.74 -5.71
N ARG A 25 7.86 -0.80 -6.57
CA ARG A 25 8.63 -0.37 -7.75
C ARG A 25 9.31 0.98 -7.49
N GLY A 26 10.12 1.44 -8.45
CA GLY A 26 10.80 2.73 -8.36
C GLY A 26 11.99 2.77 -7.39
N HIS A 27 12.26 1.69 -6.65
CA HIS A 27 13.40 1.63 -5.72
C HIS A 27 14.74 1.98 -6.38
N HIS A 28 14.94 1.64 -7.66
CA HIS A 28 16.17 2.01 -8.39
C HIS A 28 16.41 3.53 -8.46
N VAL A 29 15.33 4.32 -8.47
CA VAL A 29 15.35 5.79 -8.39
C VAL A 29 15.69 6.26 -6.97
N TYR A 30 15.19 5.54 -5.96
CA TYR A 30 15.26 5.91 -4.54
C TYR A 30 16.33 5.13 -3.73
N LYS A 31 17.23 4.40 -4.39
CA LYS A 31 18.21 3.54 -3.70
C LYS A 31 19.15 4.30 -2.75
N ALA A 32 19.40 5.59 -3.02
CA ALA A 32 20.20 6.44 -2.15
C ALA A 32 19.43 6.90 -0.91
N THR A 33 18.10 6.84 -0.94
CA THR A 33 17.25 7.31 0.15
C THR A 33 16.81 6.18 1.07
N TRP A 34 16.87 4.92 0.64
CA TRP A 34 16.35 3.79 1.39
C TRP A 34 17.00 2.46 1.01
N SER A 35 17.26 1.63 2.02
CA SER A 35 17.65 0.22 1.87
C SER A 35 16.56 -0.66 2.48
N PRO A 36 15.96 -1.58 1.72
CA PRO A 36 14.83 -2.37 2.23
C PRO A 36 15.24 -3.27 3.39
N THR A 37 14.48 -3.20 4.48
CA THR A 37 14.64 -4.09 5.63
C THR A 37 13.43 -5.01 5.74
N VAL A 38 13.62 -6.33 5.76
CA VAL A 38 12.51 -7.28 5.92
C VAL A 38 11.77 -7.01 7.22
N GLY A 39 10.45 -6.91 7.15
CA GLY A 39 9.57 -6.59 8.26
C GLY A 39 9.30 -5.10 8.44
N GLU A 40 10.03 -4.22 7.76
CA GLU A 40 9.79 -2.78 7.76
C GLU A 40 8.42 -2.45 7.15
N SER A 41 7.67 -1.57 7.81
CA SER A 41 6.35 -1.12 7.38
C SER A 41 6.44 0.28 6.78
N LEU A 42 5.93 0.43 5.56
CA LEU A 42 5.88 1.69 4.83
C LEU A 42 4.43 2.13 4.67
N ALA A 43 4.17 3.43 4.76
CA ALA A 43 2.86 4.00 4.49
C ALA A 43 2.68 4.22 2.97
N CYS A 44 1.54 3.81 2.42
CA CYS A 44 1.16 4.15 1.06
C CYS A 44 0.31 5.42 1.05
N ARG A 45 0.68 6.41 0.24
CA ARG A 45 -0.02 7.70 0.14
C ARG A 45 -0.12 8.12 -1.31
N LYS A 46 -1.13 8.94 -1.63
CA LYS A 46 -1.22 9.58 -2.94
C LYS A 46 0.03 10.42 -3.16
N ASP A 47 0.65 10.24 -4.33
CA ASP A 47 1.78 11.05 -4.73
C ASP A 47 1.30 12.17 -5.65
N ASP A 48 1.18 13.37 -5.07
CA ASP A 48 0.67 14.57 -5.75
C ASP A 48 1.77 15.46 -6.31
N ARG A 49 3.02 14.98 -6.30
CA ARG A 49 4.14 15.69 -6.93
C ARG A 49 3.98 15.69 -8.44
N LYS A 50 4.34 16.81 -9.07
CA LYS A 50 4.17 17.02 -10.51
C LYS A 50 4.88 15.93 -11.33
N GLU A 51 6.11 15.59 -10.95
CA GLU A 51 6.93 14.58 -11.63
C GLU A 51 6.28 13.20 -11.60
N ALA A 52 5.59 12.85 -10.50
CA ALA A 52 4.87 11.58 -10.42
C ALA A 52 3.63 11.58 -11.34
N LYS A 53 2.89 12.69 -11.38
CA LYS A 53 1.68 12.85 -12.20
C LYS A 53 1.97 12.87 -13.71
N GLU A 54 3.14 13.34 -14.12
CA GLU A 54 3.58 13.31 -15.52
C GLU A 54 3.67 11.87 -16.07
N HIS A 55 3.94 10.89 -15.21
CA HIS A 55 4.02 9.48 -15.58
C HIS A 55 2.75 8.68 -15.24
N ASN A 56 2.08 9.03 -14.14
CA ASN A 56 0.90 8.34 -13.66
C ASN A 56 0.02 9.27 -12.82
N GLU A 57 -1.12 9.68 -13.37
CA GLU A 57 -2.10 10.55 -12.67
C GLU A 57 -2.56 9.95 -11.33
N TYR A 58 -2.56 8.62 -11.22
CA TYR A 58 -2.98 7.87 -10.04
C TYR A 58 -1.80 7.35 -9.22
N ALA A 59 -0.63 8.00 -9.29
CA ALA A 59 0.55 7.59 -8.56
C ALA A 59 0.30 7.44 -7.04
N VAL A 60 0.74 6.31 -6.50
CA VAL A 60 0.75 6.03 -5.05
C VAL A 60 2.18 5.74 -4.64
N GLY A 61 2.72 6.62 -3.81
CA GLY A 61 4.06 6.49 -3.24
C GLY A 61 4.06 5.61 -1.99
N THR A 62 5.19 4.98 -1.74
CA THR A 62 5.51 4.25 -0.50
C THR A 62 6.51 5.07 0.31
N TYR A 63 6.19 5.32 1.58
CA TYR A 63 6.90 6.28 2.42
C TYR A 63 7.37 5.63 3.72
N LEU A 64 8.59 5.96 4.13
CA LEU A 64 9.04 5.77 5.51
C LEU A 64 8.21 6.67 6.41
N GLU A 65 7.47 6.07 7.35
CA GLU A 65 6.47 6.79 8.14
C GLU A 65 7.10 7.82 9.08
N ALA A 66 8.25 7.49 9.69
CA ALA A 66 8.97 8.37 10.62
C ALA A 66 9.46 9.67 9.95
N ASP A 67 9.97 9.58 8.73
CA ASP A 67 10.65 10.69 8.06
C ASP A 67 9.83 11.29 6.91
N ASN A 68 8.62 10.76 6.66
CA ASN A 68 7.79 11.05 5.48
C ASN A 68 8.59 10.98 4.16
N LYS A 69 9.58 10.10 4.10
CA LYS A 69 10.52 10.00 2.98
C LYS A 69 9.98 9.03 1.95
N LEU A 70 9.84 9.46 0.71
CA LEU A 70 9.45 8.58 -0.39
C LEU A 70 10.59 7.62 -0.73
N VAL A 71 10.25 6.34 -0.87
CA VAL A 71 11.22 5.27 -1.11
C VAL A 71 10.88 4.35 -2.29
N GLY A 72 9.72 4.56 -2.90
CA GLY A 72 9.23 3.76 -4.01
C GLY A 72 7.78 4.07 -4.33
N HIS A 73 7.22 3.31 -5.26
CA HIS A 73 5.84 3.41 -5.68
C HIS A 73 5.18 2.04 -5.71
N VAL A 74 3.86 2.05 -5.57
CA VAL A 74 3.00 0.93 -5.94
C VAL A 74 3.14 0.67 -7.46
N PRO A 75 3.02 -0.57 -7.95
CA PRO A 75 2.98 -0.86 -9.38
C PRO A 75 1.90 -0.03 -10.07
N MET A 76 2.19 0.42 -11.29
CA MET A 76 1.30 1.31 -12.04
C MET A 76 -0.06 0.66 -12.29
N GLU A 77 -0.07 -0.64 -12.50
CA GLU A 77 -1.24 -1.48 -12.69
C GLU A 77 -2.19 -1.43 -11.48
N LEU A 78 -1.64 -1.35 -10.27
CA LEU A 78 -2.40 -1.30 -9.02
C LEU A 78 -2.71 0.14 -8.58
N SER A 79 -2.07 1.14 -9.18
CA SER A 79 -2.07 2.51 -8.66
C SER A 79 -3.48 3.11 -8.65
N PHE A 80 -4.28 2.90 -9.70
CA PHE A 80 -5.65 3.42 -9.77
C PHE A 80 -6.54 2.88 -8.64
N LEU A 81 -6.46 1.57 -8.38
CA LEU A 81 -7.23 0.90 -7.33
C LEU A 81 -6.85 1.44 -5.95
N LEU A 82 -5.55 1.47 -5.63
CA LEU A 82 -5.08 1.98 -4.33
C LEU A 82 -5.33 3.49 -4.19
N PHE A 83 -5.14 4.28 -5.25
CA PHE A 83 -5.41 5.71 -5.24
C PHE A 83 -6.89 6.00 -4.93
N THR A 84 -7.79 5.24 -5.56
CA THR A 84 -9.24 5.36 -5.33
C THR A 84 -9.60 4.93 -3.91
N PHE A 85 -9.03 3.82 -3.42
CA PHE A 85 -9.22 3.40 -2.04
C PHE A 85 -8.77 4.47 -1.04
N LEU A 86 -7.65 5.14 -1.30
CA LEU A 86 -7.10 6.24 -0.50
C LEU A 86 -7.85 7.59 -0.66
N LYS A 87 -9.01 7.65 -1.35
CA LYS A 87 -9.86 8.87 -1.39
C LYS A 87 -10.66 9.11 -0.11
N GLY A 88 -11.01 8.06 0.62
CA GLY A 88 -11.63 8.19 1.94
C GLY A 88 -10.60 8.31 3.07
N GLU A 89 -11.03 8.19 4.31
CA GLU A 89 -10.15 8.10 5.49
C GLU A 89 -9.41 6.75 5.58
N ASN A 90 -9.31 6.00 4.48
CA ASN A 90 -8.74 4.66 4.44
C ASN A 90 -7.22 4.70 4.48
N LYS A 91 -6.60 3.60 4.94
CA LYS A 91 -5.14 3.49 5.05
C LYS A 91 -4.64 2.29 4.27
N VAL A 92 -3.48 2.44 3.64
CA VAL A 92 -2.75 1.31 3.07
C VAL A 92 -1.32 1.36 3.59
N GLN A 93 -0.82 0.23 4.06
CA GLN A 93 0.57 0.04 4.43
C GLN A 93 1.14 -1.12 3.61
N VAL A 94 2.45 -1.15 3.43
CA VAL A 94 3.16 -2.30 2.87
C VAL A 94 4.28 -2.71 3.79
N LYS A 95 4.30 -3.99 4.15
CA LYS A 95 5.37 -4.61 4.92
C LYS A 95 6.35 -5.26 3.96
N VAL A 96 7.63 -4.92 4.03
CA VAL A 96 8.69 -5.55 3.22
C VAL A 96 8.81 -7.02 3.60
N THR A 97 8.72 -7.93 2.62
CA THR A 97 8.76 -9.39 2.85
C THR A 97 10.03 -10.05 2.36
N GLY A 98 10.88 -9.33 1.63
CA GLY A 98 12.11 -9.89 1.09
C GLY A 98 13.08 -8.83 0.59
N SER A 99 14.24 -9.29 0.17
CA SER A 99 15.27 -8.43 -0.42
C SER A 99 14.89 -7.98 -1.82
N ARG A 100 15.54 -6.90 -2.27
CA ARG A 100 15.45 -6.42 -3.65
C ARG A 100 15.78 -7.55 -4.64
N ARG A 101 14.98 -7.70 -5.69
CA ARG A 101 15.22 -8.63 -6.79
C ARG A 101 15.04 -7.96 -8.15
N LEU A 102 15.57 -8.61 -9.19
CA LEU A 102 15.42 -8.18 -10.57
C LEU A 102 14.19 -8.86 -11.20
N GLU A 103 13.31 -8.05 -11.78
CA GLU A 103 12.19 -8.46 -12.64
C GLU A 103 12.21 -7.55 -13.89
N ASN A 104 11.04 -7.05 -14.34
CA ASN A 104 10.93 -5.89 -15.24
C ASN A 104 11.36 -4.60 -14.51
N GLY A 105 12.65 -4.51 -14.17
CA GLY A 105 13.25 -3.51 -13.29
C GLY A 105 13.53 -4.03 -11.88
N LEU A 106 14.12 -3.17 -11.04
CA LEU A 106 14.37 -3.50 -9.64
C LEU A 106 13.10 -3.33 -8.82
N VAL A 107 12.75 -4.37 -8.09
CA VAL A 107 11.57 -4.44 -7.24
C VAL A 107 11.92 -4.92 -5.83
N VAL A 108 11.04 -4.63 -4.88
CA VAL A 108 11.11 -5.13 -3.51
C VAL A 108 9.79 -5.79 -3.16
N PRO A 109 9.75 -7.09 -2.81
CA PRO A 109 8.50 -7.75 -2.47
C PRO A 109 7.92 -7.23 -1.15
N GLY A 110 6.60 -7.14 -1.07
CA GLY A 110 5.90 -6.69 0.14
C GLY A 110 4.46 -7.20 0.25
N SER A 111 3.98 -7.31 1.49
CA SER A 111 2.58 -7.57 1.83
C SER A 111 1.86 -6.26 2.10
N PHE A 112 0.88 -5.93 1.27
CA PHE A 112 0.04 -4.74 1.38
C PHE A 112 -1.16 -5.03 2.29
N LEU A 113 -1.49 -4.06 3.13
CA LEU A 113 -2.58 -4.14 4.07
C LEU A 113 -3.46 -2.89 3.95
N ALA A 114 -4.61 -3.07 3.31
CA ALA A 114 -5.63 -2.04 3.12
C ALA A 114 -6.63 -2.07 4.27
N ARG A 115 -6.88 -0.92 4.90
CA ARG A 115 -7.75 -0.76 6.07
C ARG A 115 -8.81 0.30 5.84
N THR A 116 -10.04 -0.05 6.18
CA THR A 116 -11.20 0.85 6.14
C THR A 116 -12.18 0.49 7.25
N THR A 117 -13.03 1.43 7.65
CA THR A 117 -14.17 1.17 8.55
C THR A 117 -15.45 0.80 7.80
N SER A 118 -15.47 0.92 6.46
CA SER A 118 -16.62 0.55 5.64
C SER A 118 -16.48 -0.88 5.10
N GLN A 119 -17.42 -1.75 5.46
CA GLN A 119 -17.48 -3.11 4.93
C GLN A 119 -17.66 -3.12 3.41
N GLU A 120 -18.53 -2.26 2.90
CA GLU A 120 -18.81 -2.15 1.45
C GLU A 120 -17.55 -1.79 0.66
N ILE A 121 -16.77 -0.83 1.16
CA ILE A 121 -15.50 -0.44 0.54
C ILE A 121 -14.50 -1.61 0.59
N ALA A 122 -14.44 -2.33 1.71
CA ALA A 122 -13.52 -3.46 1.87
C ALA A 122 -13.88 -4.62 0.94
N THR A 123 -15.16 -5.00 0.86
CA THR A 123 -15.65 -6.04 -0.05
C THR A 123 -15.38 -5.67 -1.50
N LYS A 124 -15.71 -4.44 -1.91
CA LYS A 124 -15.44 -3.99 -3.28
C LYS A 124 -13.94 -3.99 -3.61
N PHE A 125 -13.10 -3.57 -2.66
CA PHE A 125 -11.65 -3.60 -2.85
C PHE A 125 -11.11 -5.03 -2.97
N GLU A 126 -11.62 -5.97 -2.17
CA GLU A 126 -11.29 -7.40 -2.26
C GLU A 126 -11.68 -7.99 -3.63
N GLU A 127 -12.90 -7.71 -4.10
CA GLU A 127 -13.37 -8.16 -5.42
C GLU A 127 -12.48 -7.62 -6.55
N GLU A 128 -12.15 -6.33 -6.53
CA GLU A 128 -11.30 -5.71 -7.55
C GLU A 128 -9.86 -6.22 -7.50
N ILE A 129 -9.27 -6.45 -6.31
CA ILE A 129 -7.90 -6.99 -6.24
C ILE A 129 -7.82 -8.45 -6.70
N ILE A 130 -8.87 -9.25 -6.46
CA ILE A 130 -8.99 -10.62 -6.99
C ILE A 130 -9.10 -10.57 -8.52
N ARG A 131 -9.94 -9.67 -9.06
CA ARG A 131 -10.04 -9.48 -10.51
C ARG A 131 -8.72 -9.02 -11.13
N PHE A 132 -7.99 -8.12 -10.46
CA PHE A 132 -6.66 -7.67 -10.91
C PHE A 132 -5.65 -8.81 -10.94
N LYS A 133 -5.67 -9.71 -9.95
CA LYS A 133 -4.84 -10.91 -9.95
C LYS A 133 -5.08 -11.77 -11.20
N GLU A 134 -6.33 -11.90 -11.63
CA GLU A 134 -6.70 -12.68 -12.83
C GLU A 134 -6.28 -11.98 -14.13
N LEU A 135 -6.38 -10.66 -14.19
CA LEU A 135 -6.05 -9.87 -15.38
C LEU A 135 -4.55 -9.61 -15.55
N CYS A 136 -3.83 -9.43 -14.44
CA CYS A 136 -2.41 -9.11 -14.42
C CYS A 136 -1.59 -10.33 -14.01
N THR A 137 -1.69 -11.41 -14.78
CA THR A 137 -1.02 -12.70 -14.51
C THR A 137 0.51 -12.62 -14.47
N HIS A 138 1.09 -11.56 -15.02
CA HIS A 138 2.52 -11.26 -14.96
C HIS A 138 2.94 -10.62 -13.63
N MET A 139 1.99 -10.21 -12.78
CA MET A 139 2.24 -9.76 -11.42
C MET A 139 2.00 -10.89 -10.44
N ASP A 140 2.97 -11.15 -9.56
CA ASP A 140 2.82 -12.07 -8.42
C ASP A 140 1.88 -11.45 -7.37
N ILE A 141 0.56 -11.52 -7.60
CA ILE A 141 -0.46 -11.07 -6.65
C ILE A 141 -1.05 -12.28 -5.90
N ILE A 142 -0.92 -12.25 -4.57
CA ILE A 142 -1.53 -13.24 -3.68
C ILE A 142 -2.47 -12.50 -2.74
N VAL A 143 -3.78 -12.71 -2.89
CA VAL A 143 -4.80 -12.09 -2.04
C VAL A 143 -5.09 -13.00 -0.85
N GLU A 144 -5.00 -12.45 0.36
CA GLU A 144 -5.53 -13.06 1.57
C GLU A 144 -6.95 -12.57 1.81
N LYS A 145 -7.81 -13.45 2.35
CA LYS A 145 -9.24 -13.15 2.56
C LYS A 145 -9.44 -11.92 3.44
N LEU A 146 -10.51 -11.17 3.16
CA LEU A 146 -11.04 -10.10 3.99
C LEU A 146 -11.17 -10.52 5.46
N ARG A 147 -10.63 -9.69 6.36
CA ARG A 147 -10.70 -9.87 7.81
C ARG A 147 -11.46 -8.72 8.43
N ARG A 148 -12.32 -9.01 9.41
CA ARG A 148 -12.96 -8.03 10.27
C ARG A 148 -12.28 -8.06 11.64
N ARG A 149 -11.76 -6.93 12.11
CA ARG A 149 -11.16 -6.80 13.44
C ARG A 149 -11.92 -5.77 14.29
N PRO A 150 -12.08 -5.99 15.60
CA PRO A 150 -12.53 -4.94 16.50
C PRO A 150 -11.49 -3.82 16.57
N LEU A 151 -11.94 -2.58 16.55
CA LEU A 151 -11.10 -1.43 16.87
C LEU A 151 -11.08 -1.31 18.40
N PHE A 152 -10.04 -1.84 19.06
CA PHE A 152 -9.92 -1.68 20.51
C PHE A 152 -9.56 -0.22 20.82
N LEU A 153 -10.41 0.44 21.61
CA LEU A 153 -10.17 1.75 22.23
C LEU A 153 -9.12 1.63 23.33
#